data_AF-A0A3D4W125-F1
#
_entry.id   AF-A0A3D4W125-F1
#
_cell.length_a   1.000
_cell.length_b   1.000
_cell.length_c   1.000
_cell.angle_alpha   90.00
_cell.angle_beta   90.00
_cell.angle_gamma   90.00
#
_symmetry.space_group_name_H-M   'P 1'
#
loop_
_entity.id
_entity.type
_entity.pdbx_description
1 polymer ?
#
loop_
_entity_poly.entity_id
_entity_poly.type
_entity_poly.pdbx_seq_one_letter_code
_entity_poly.pdbx_strand_id
1 'polypeptide(L)'
;MLESIKCSTSGAYYLRGQWVPADAQAPAALAAAGMTAEQADQAYKGTMAYGILTAHNTSGNDRDLRIKFDAMASHDITFVGIIQTARASGLEKFPIPYVLTNCHNSL
;
A
#
# COMPACT_ATOMS: atom_id res chain seq x y z
N MET A 1 16.96 -26.93 -5.30
CA MET A 1 16.92 -26.56 -3.88
C MET A 1 16.78 -25.05 -3.75
N LEU A 2 15.54 -24.57 -3.63
CA LEU A 2 15.19 -23.23 -3.12
C LEU A 2 14.19 -23.46 -1.98
N GLU A 3 14.54 -24.33 -1.03
CA GLU A 3 13.74 -24.55 0.20
C GLU A 3 13.84 -23.36 1.17
N SER A 4 14.59 -22.30 0.83
CA SER A 4 14.93 -21.20 1.73
C SER A 4 13.96 -20.01 1.70
N ILE A 5 13.02 -19.95 0.75
CA ILE A 5 12.05 -18.85 0.66
C ILE A 5 10.65 -19.43 0.88
N LYS A 6 10.07 -19.12 2.03
CA LYS A 6 8.69 -19.47 2.38
C LYS A 6 7.86 -18.20 2.37
N CYS A 7 6.83 -18.15 1.53
CA CYS A 7 5.83 -17.10 1.60
C CYS A 7 4.94 -17.32 2.83
N SER A 8 4.82 -16.29 3.66
CA SER A 8 3.80 -16.26 4.71
C SER A 8 2.45 -15.89 4.11
N THR A 9 1.38 -16.51 4.60
CA THR A 9 0.00 -16.13 4.29
C THR A 9 -0.53 -15.05 5.24
N SER A 10 0.19 -14.75 6.32
CA SER A 10 -0.12 -13.70 7.29
C SER A 10 0.95 -12.62 7.33
N GLY A 11 0.60 -11.48 7.93
CA GLY A 11 1.56 -10.41 8.23
C GLY A 11 2.54 -10.79 9.35
N ALA A 12 3.36 -9.84 9.76
CA ALA A 12 4.26 -10.00 10.90
C ALA A 12 4.44 -8.67 11.64
N TYR A 13 4.69 -8.75 12.94
CA TYR A 13 5.14 -7.64 13.76
C TYR A 13 6.66 -7.59 13.77
N TYR A 14 7.22 -6.38 13.70
CA TYR A 14 8.65 -6.18 13.94
C TYR A 14 8.84 -5.63 15.35
N LEU A 15 9.45 -6.43 16.22
CA LEU A 15 9.64 -6.10 17.63
C LEU A 15 11.11 -6.27 18.00
N ARG A 16 11.78 -5.15 18.31
CA ARG A 16 13.16 -5.10 18.85
C ARG A 16 14.16 -5.95 18.05
N GLY A 17 14.12 -5.87 16.72
CA GLY A 17 15.05 -6.62 15.86
C GLY A 17 14.54 -7.99 15.40
N GLN A 18 13.39 -8.45 15.88
CA GLN A 18 12.83 -9.76 15.58
C GLN A 18 11.45 -9.68 14.92
N TRP A 19 11.15 -10.67 14.09
CA TRP A 19 9.83 -10.84 13.48
C TRP A 19 8.97 -11.77 14.31
N VAL A 20 7.75 -11.34 14.62
CA VAL A 20 6.71 -12.18 15.23
C VAL A 20 5.62 -12.39 14.18
N PRO A 21 5.37 -13.62 13.72
CA PRO A 21 4.28 -13.90 12.78
C PRO A 21 2.94 -13.41 13.34
N ALA A 22 2.09 -12.82 12.49
CA ALA A 22 0.74 -12.40 12.87
C ALA A 22 -0.24 -13.57 12.70
N ASP A 23 0.00 -14.66 13.42
CA ASP A 23 -0.83 -15.87 13.46
C ASP A 23 -1.60 -15.99 14.78
N ALA A 24 -2.19 -17.16 15.05
CA ALA A 24 -2.96 -17.41 16.26
C ALA A 24 -2.12 -17.34 17.55
N GLN A 25 -0.79 -17.47 17.44
CA GLN A 25 0.14 -17.43 18.57
C GLN A 25 0.66 -16.01 18.83
N ALA A 26 0.48 -15.08 17.89
CA ALA A 26 0.95 -13.70 17.99
C ALA A 26 0.52 -12.99 19.30
N PRO A 27 -0.75 -13.06 19.76
CA PRO A 27 -1.16 -12.37 20.98
C PRO A 27 -0.37 -12.84 22.22
N ALA A 28 -0.15 -14.15 22.33
CA ALA A 28 0.62 -14.72 23.44
C ALA A 28 2.11 -14.35 23.35
N ALA A 29 2.70 -14.41 22.16
CA ALA A 29 4.10 -14.05 21.94
C ALA A 29 4.38 -12.55 22.20
N LEU A 30 3.47 -11.67 21.75
CA LEU A 30 3.56 -10.23 22.00
C LEU A 30 3.36 -9.89 23.47
N ALA A 31 2.40 -10.52 24.14
CA ALA A 31 2.19 -10.37 25.58
C ALA A 31 3.40 -10.84 26.39
N ALA A 32 4.00 -11.97 26.04
CA ALA A 32 5.24 -12.46 26.65
C ALA A 32 6.42 -11.49 26.46
N ALA A 33 6.43 -10.73 25.37
CA ALA A 33 7.40 -9.67 25.11
C ALA A 33 7.05 -8.31 25.77
N GLY A 34 5.95 -8.26 26.53
CA GLY A 34 5.50 -7.09 27.30
C GLY A 34 4.65 -6.08 26.52
N MET A 35 4.08 -6.46 25.38
CA MET A 35 3.16 -5.61 24.60
C MET A 35 1.71 -5.84 25.04
N THR A 36 0.93 -4.77 25.15
CA THR A 36 -0.52 -4.88 25.37
C THR A 36 -1.26 -5.21 24.08
N ALA A 37 -2.51 -5.67 24.20
CA ALA A 37 -3.36 -5.93 23.05
C ALA A 37 -3.61 -4.65 22.24
N GLU A 38 -3.76 -3.50 22.90
CA GLU A 38 -3.94 -2.20 22.26
C GLU A 38 -2.68 -1.76 21.51
N GLN A 39 -1.49 -1.99 22.08
CA GLN A 39 -0.23 -1.71 21.39
C GLN A 39 -0.07 -2.58 20.14
N ALA A 40 -0.43 -3.86 20.24
CA ALA A 40 -0.43 -4.77 19.10
C ALA A 40 -1.44 -4.35 18.01
N ASP A 41 -2.66 -3.96 18.40
CA ASP A 41 -3.70 -3.49 17.48
C ASP A 41 -3.29 -2.21 16.74
N GLN A 42 -2.58 -1.30 17.41
CA GLN A 42 -2.12 -0.04 16.81
C GLN A 42 -0.76 -0.14 16.09
N ALA A 43 -0.10 -1.30 16.12
CA ALA A 43 1.27 -1.46 15.60
C ALA A 43 1.40 -1.14 14.10
N TYR A 44 0.34 -1.35 13.30
CA TYR A 44 0.34 -1.03 11.86
C TYR A 44 0.61 0.47 11.60
N LYS A 45 0.31 1.35 12.56
CA LYS A 45 0.59 2.79 12.46
C LYS A 45 2.08 3.12 12.43
N GLY A 46 2.93 2.21 12.90
CA GLY A 46 4.38 2.33 12.79
C GLY A 46 4.94 1.95 11.41
N THR A 47 4.11 1.48 10.49
CA THR A 47 4.57 1.04 9.16
C THR A 47 4.82 2.22 8.22
N MET A 48 5.75 2.05 7.29
CA MET A 48 5.97 3.00 6.20
C MET A 48 4.70 3.21 5.37
N ALA A 49 3.95 2.13 5.12
CA ALA A 49 2.70 2.19 4.37
C ALA A 49 1.67 3.09 5.05
N TYR A 50 1.47 2.97 6.38
CA TYR A 50 0.60 3.86 7.11
C TYR A 50 1.07 5.31 7.02
N GLY A 51 2.36 5.58 7.24
CA GLY A 51 2.92 6.93 7.12
C GLY A 51 2.66 7.57 5.76
N ILE A 52 2.88 6.83 4.67
CA ILE A 52 2.61 7.29 3.30
C ILE A 52 1.12 7.56 3.09
N LEU A 53 0.24 6.62 3.46
CA LEU A 53 -1.20 6.77 3.26
C LEU A 53 -1.76 7.93 4.07
N THR A 54 -1.38 8.06 5.35
CA THR A 54 -1.80 9.17 6.22
C THR A 54 -1.34 10.51 5.68
N ALA A 55 -0.10 10.62 5.17
CA ALA A 55 0.43 11.87 4.61
C ALA A 55 -0.35 12.34 3.36
N HIS A 56 -0.97 11.42 2.62
CA HIS A 56 -1.74 11.73 1.40
C HIS A 56 -3.26 11.63 1.63
N ASN A 57 -3.70 11.31 2.84
CA ASN A 57 -5.13 11.21 3.16
C ASN A 57 -5.72 12.61 3.40
N THR A 58 -6.79 12.92 2.68
CA THR A 58 -7.52 14.19 2.75
C THR A 58 -8.84 14.08 3.54
N SER A 59 -9.24 12.89 3.96
CA SER A 59 -10.49 12.70 4.72
C SER A 59 -10.35 12.89 6.22
N GLY A 60 -9.13 12.74 6.76
CA GLY A 60 -8.89 12.66 8.22
C GLY A 60 -9.42 11.39 8.89
N ASN A 61 -9.89 10.40 8.11
CA ASN A 61 -10.43 9.14 8.60
C ASN A 61 -9.58 7.97 8.09
N ASP A 62 -8.98 7.20 8.99
CA ASP A 62 -8.11 6.05 8.68
C ASP A 62 -8.88 4.86 8.09
N ARG A 63 -10.21 4.82 8.21
CA ARG A 63 -11.07 3.75 7.65
C ARG A 63 -11.73 4.13 6.34
N ASP A 64 -11.85 5.43 6.05
CA ASP A 64 -12.45 5.96 4.82
C ASP A 64 -11.43 6.88 4.14
N LEU A 65 -10.44 6.27 3.51
CA LEU A 65 -9.29 6.97 2.92
C LEU A 65 -9.72 7.76 1.67
N ARG A 66 -9.32 9.03 1.61
CA ARG A 66 -9.38 9.86 0.40
C ARG A 66 -7.98 10.29 0.02
N ILE A 67 -7.34 9.49 -0.82
CA ILE A 67 -5.93 9.67 -1.15
C ILE A 67 -5.75 10.69 -2.27
N LYS A 68 -4.91 11.70 -2.02
CA LYS A 68 -4.37 12.58 -3.05
C LYS A 68 -3.19 11.90 -3.73
N PHE A 69 -3.29 11.67 -5.03
CA PHE A 69 -2.17 11.16 -5.83
C PHE A 69 -1.24 12.29 -6.26
N ASP A 70 0.07 12.07 -6.18
CA ASP A 70 1.07 13.06 -6.61
C ASP A 70 1.38 12.98 -8.11
N ALA A 71 1.24 11.80 -8.69
CA ALA A 71 1.46 11.54 -10.11
C ALA A 71 0.68 10.30 -10.55
N MET A 72 0.49 10.16 -11.86
CA MET A 72 -0.08 8.97 -12.49
C MET A 72 0.89 8.42 -13.54
N ALA A 73 0.86 7.11 -13.72
CA ALA A 73 1.52 6.44 -14.81
C ALA A 73 0.60 5.39 -15.42
N SER A 74 0.63 5.25 -16.74
CA SER A 74 -0.07 4.16 -17.41
C SER A 74 0.72 3.68 -18.62
N HIS A 75 0.64 2.38 -18.87
CA HIS A 75 1.30 1.74 -19.99
C HIS A 75 0.38 1.65 -21.22
N ASP A 76 0.98 1.50 -22.39
CA ASP A 76 0.38 1.29 -23.72
C ASP A 76 -0.88 0.43 -23.81
N ILE A 77 -0.98 -0.67 -23.07
CA ILE A 77 -2.18 -1.51 -23.10
C ILE A 77 -3.39 -0.74 -22.55
N THR A 78 -3.20 0.14 -21.57
CA THR A 78 -4.30 0.78 -20.83
C THR A 78 -4.46 2.28 -21.11
N PHE A 79 -3.41 3.00 -21.50
CA PHE A 79 -3.48 4.45 -21.61
C PHE A 79 -4.48 4.93 -22.67
N VAL A 80 -4.71 4.15 -23.73
CA VAL A 80 -5.67 4.51 -24.79
C VAL A 80 -7.07 4.61 -24.22
N GLY A 81 -7.50 3.61 -23.44
CA GLY A 81 -8.80 3.61 -22.79
C GLY A 81 -8.92 4.73 -21.75
N ILE A 82 -7.88 4.93 -20.94
CA ILE A 82 -7.84 6.01 -19.93
C ILE A 82 -8.00 7.39 -20.59
N ILE A 83 -7.28 7.67 -21.67
CA ILE A 83 -7.35 8.95 -22.38
C ILE A 83 -8.72 9.12 -23.07
N GLN A 84 -9.28 8.05 -23.64
CA GLN A 84 -10.62 8.11 -24.25
C GLN A 84 -11.69 8.48 -23.22
N THR A 85 -11.68 7.84 -22.05
CA THR A 85 -12.60 8.18 -20.95
C THR A 85 -12.39 9.60 -20.46
N ALA A 86 -11.14 10.02 -20.26
CA ALA A 86 -10.83 11.38 -19.83
C ALA A 86 -11.34 12.44 -20.83
N ARG A 87 -11.14 12.21 -22.13
CA ARG A 87 -11.67 13.12 -23.17
C ARG A 87 -13.19 13.12 -23.21
N ALA A 88 -13.82 11.95 -23.06
CA ALA A 88 -15.27 11.83 -23.02
C ALA A 88 -15.89 12.53 -21.79
N SER A 89 -15.17 12.61 -20.68
CA SER A 89 -15.58 13.35 -19.49
C SER A 89 -15.30 14.87 -19.57
N GLY A 90 -14.79 15.37 -20.70
CA GLY A 90 -14.45 16.78 -20.89
C GLY A 90 -13.12 17.21 -20.25
N LEU A 91 -12.25 16.26 -19.88
CA LEU A 91 -10.94 16.59 -19.32
C LEU A 91 -9.99 17.06 -20.44
N GLU A 92 -9.53 18.30 -20.38
CA GLU A 92 -8.57 18.86 -21.35
C GLU A 92 -7.11 18.59 -20.98
N LYS A 93 -6.81 18.51 -19.68
CA LYS A 93 -5.49 18.20 -19.14
C LYS A 93 -5.60 17.46 -17.81
N PHE A 94 -4.66 16.59 -17.51
CA PHE A 94 -4.58 15.95 -16.20
C PHE A 94 -4.17 16.96 -15.12
N PRO A 95 -4.78 16.91 -13.92
CA PRO A 95 -4.50 17.85 -12.84
C PRO A 95 -3.19 17.56 -12.10
N ILE A 96 -2.54 16.44 -12.41
CA ILE A 96 -1.28 15.98 -11.81
C ILE A 96 -0.34 15.46 -12.92
N PRO A 97 0.98 15.42 -12.67
CA PRO A 97 1.94 14.81 -13.58
C PRO A 97 1.48 13.42 -14.04
N TYR A 98 1.55 13.20 -15.35
CA TYR A 98 1.12 11.94 -15.96
C TYR A 98 2.19 11.41 -16.92
N VAL A 99 2.62 10.18 -16.70
CA VAL A 99 3.66 9.49 -17.49
C VAL A 99 3.03 8.39 -18.32
N LEU A 100 3.33 8.40 -19.61
CA LEU A 100 2.96 7.37 -20.56
C LEU A 100 4.16 6.48 -20.85
N THR A 101 4.00 5.17 -20.70
CA THR A 101 5.05 4.20 -21.03
C THR A 101 4.60 3.31 -22.19
N ASN A 102 5.52 3.02 -23.11
CA ASN A 102 5.27 2.16 -24.28
C ASN A 102 6.23 0.97 -24.20
N CYS A 103 5.86 -0.03 -23.39
CA CYS A 103 6.74 -1.13 -23.00
C CYS A 103 6.19 -2.53 -23.29
N HIS A 104 4.95 -2.68 -23.73
CA HIS A 104 4.33 -3.97 -24.04
C HIS A 104 4.05 -4.15 -25.54
N ASN A 105 3.70 -3.07 -26.23
CA ASN A 105 3.35 -3.03 -27.64
C ASN A 105 4.25 -2.06 -28.42
N SER A 106 5.51 -1.95 -28.00
CA SER A 106 6.52 -1.18 -28.72
C SER A 106 6.65 -1.73 -30.14
N LEU A 107 6.18 -0.95 -31.12
CA LEU A 107 6.59 -1.08 -32.53
C LEU A 107 8.01 -0.54 -32.70
#